data_AF-A0A941GCT0-F1
#
_entry.id   AF-A0A941GCT0-F1
#
_cell.length_a   1.000
_cell.length_b   1.000
_cell.length_c   1.000
_cell.angle_alpha   90.00
_cell.angle_beta   90.00
_cell.angle_gamma   90.00
#
_symmetry.space_group_name_H-M   'P 1'
#
loop_
_entity.id
_entity.type
_entity.pdbx_description
1 polymer ?
#
loop_
_entity_poly.entity_id
_entity_poly.type
_entity_poly.pdbx_seq_one_letter_code
_entity_poly.pdbx_strand_id
1 'polypeptide(L)' 'MKIEKVMTYYGYDLIINEVLHKKCLKCKKWYKFDGELGYCHMCMLAVEKKRQCSFK' A
#
# COMPACT_ATOMS: atom_id res chain seq x y z
N MET A 1 16.97 14.47 -1.18
CA MET A 1 15.91 13.46 -0.97
C MET A 1 15.77 13.26 0.53
N LYS A 2 14.60 13.59 1.11
CA LYS A 2 14.35 13.48 2.55
C LYS A 2 13.51 12.23 2.81
N ILE A 3 13.98 11.36 3.69
CA ILE A 3 13.27 10.14 4.10
C ILE A 3 13.11 10.20 5.61
N GLU A 4 11.86 10.14 6.07
CA GLU A 4 11.52 10.10 7.48
C GLU A 4 10.80 8.80 7.78
N LYS A 5 11.08 8.23 8.96
CA LYS A 5 10.44 7.01 9.45
C LYS A 5 9.49 7.39 10.59
N VAL A 6 8.21 7.10 10.41
CA VAL A 6 7.18 7.38 11.42
C VAL A 6 6.75 6.08 12.05
N MET A 7 7.05 5.90 13.34
CA MET A 7 6.59 4.73 14.08
C MET A 7 5.08 4.81 14.30
N THR A 8 4.38 3.71 14.07
CA THR A 8 2.95 3.56 14.30
C THR A 8 2.72 2.38 15.24
N TYR A 9 1.52 2.26 15.80
CA TYR A 9 1.16 1.11 16.65
C TYR A 9 1.38 -0.25 15.95
N TYR A 10 1.28 -0.28 14.62
CA TYR A 10 1.41 -1.49 13.81
C TYR A 10 2.81 -1.66 13.17
N GLY A 11 3.76 -0.78 13.47
CA GLY A 11 5.11 -0.83 12.90
C GLY A 11 5.65 0.56 12.56
N TYR A 12 5.91 0.81 11.27
CA TYR A 12 6.36 2.11 10.81
C TYR A 12 5.94 2.38 9.36
N ASP A 13 5.70 3.66 9.08
CA ASP A 13 5.48 4.20 7.74
C ASP A 13 6.69 5.03 7.31
N LEU A 14 6.85 5.23 6.01
CA LEU A 14 7.91 6.06 5.43
C LEU A 14 7.31 7.34 4.86
N ILE A 15 7.88 8.49 5.17
CA ILE A 15 7.55 9.74 4.49
C ILE A 15 8.76 10.09 3.61
N ILE A 16 8.55 10.08 2.29
CA ILE A 16 9.60 10.40 1.32
C ILE A 16 9.18 11.68 0.62
N ASN A 17 9.94 12.75 0.80
CA ASN A 17 9.63 14.08 0.27
C ASN A 17 8.16 14.49 0.55
N GLU A 18 7.75 14.43 1.83
CA GLU A 18 6.39 14.78 2.29
C GLU A 18 5.27 13.84 1.83
N VAL A 19 5.60 12.79 1.08
CA VAL A 19 4.64 11.78 0.63
C VAL A 19 4.68 10.57 1.56
N LEU A 20 3.55 10.26 2.18
CA LEU A 20 3.39 9.06 2.98
C LEU A 20 3.43 7.81 2.10
N HIS A 21 4.25 6.85 2.49
CA HIS A 21 4.40 5.55 1.89
C HIS A 21 4.12 4.47 2.94
N LYS A 22 3.27 3.52 2.56
CA LYS A 22 2.95 2.37 3.40
C LYS A 22 3.45 1.08 2.78
N LYS A 23 3.63 0.07 3.62
CA LYS A 23 4.01 -1.27 3.18
C LYS A 23 2.76 -2.08 2.85
N CYS A 24 2.65 -2.54 1.61
CA CYS A 24 1.52 -3.36 1.18
C CYS A 24 1.47 -4.66 1.99
N LEU A 25 0.32 -4.97 2.58
CA LEU A 25 0.16 -6.15 3.43
C LEU A 25 0.37 -7.46 2.67
N LYS A 26 0.00 -7.49 1.37
CA LYS A 26 0.08 -8.66 0.49
C LYS A 26 1.48 -8.88 -0.10
N CYS A 27 2.01 -7.90 -0.83
CA CYS A 27 3.27 -8.06 -1.56
C CYS A 27 4.50 -7.47 -0.85
N LYS A 28 4.31 -6.87 0.33
CA LYS A 28 5.37 -6.26 1.17
C LYS A 28 6.16 -5.12 0.50
N LYS A 29 5.73 -4.64 -0.67
CA LYS A 29 6.31 -3.47 -1.37
C LYS A 29 5.81 -2.16 -0.76
N TRP A 30 6.66 -1.15 -0.78
CA TRP A 30 6.28 0.21 -0.43
C TRP A 30 5.51 0.85 -1.59
N TYR A 31 4.45 1.57 -1.27
CA TYR A 31 3.65 2.31 -2.24
C TYR A 31 3.21 3.65 -1.63
N LYS A 32 3.01 4.66 -2.48
CA LYS A 32 2.44 5.93 -2.08
C LYS A 32 1.04 5.69 -1.51
N PHE A 33 0.80 6.17 -0.29
CA PHE A 33 -0.49 6.06 0.34
C PHE A 33 -1.44 7.11 -0.23
N ASP A 34 -2.53 6.65 -0.81
CA ASP A 34 -3.61 7.45 -1.43
C ASP A 34 -4.92 7.40 -0.64
N GLY A 35 -4.96 6.68 0.49
CA GLY A 35 -6.13 6.58 1.36
C GLY A 35 -6.73 5.18 1.46
N GLU A 36 -6.29 4.22 0.63
CA GLU A 36 -6.89 2.87 0.60
C GLU A 36 -6.24 1.86 1.57
N LEU A 37 -6.98 0.77 1.84
CA LEU A 37 -6.92 -0.24 2.92
C LEU A 37 -5.59 -1.02 3.16
N GLY A 38 -4.41 -0.43 2.94
CA GLY A 38 -3.14 -1.10 3.22
C GLY A 38 -2.65 -2.00 2.08
N TYR A 39 -3.29 -1.94 0.90
CA TYR A 39 -2.87 -2.66 -0.30
C TYR A 39 -2.42 -1.69 -1.39
N CYS A 40 -1.40 -2.06 -2.14
CA CYS A 40 -1.02 -1.28 -3.32
C CYS A 40 -2.02 -1.50 -4.46
N HIS A 41 -2.12 -0.50 -5.35
CA HIS A 41 -3.00 -0.52 -6.53
C HIS A 41 -2.90 -1.82 -7.35
N MET A 42 -1.70 -2.34 -7.55
CA MET A 42 -1.48 -3.62 -8.26
C MET A 42 -2.15 -4.82 -7.56
N CYS A 43 -2.12 -4.84 -6.22
CA CYS A 43 -2.76 -5.91 -5.45
C CYS A 43 -4.28 -5.76 -5.44
N MET A 44 -4.79 -4.52 -5.46
CA MET A 44 -6.23 -4.24 -5.53
C MET A 44 -6.81 -4.63 -6.89
N LEU A 45 -6.19 -4.20 -7.99
CA LEU A 45 -6.56 -4.62 -9.35
C LEU A 45 -6.56 -6.15 -9.51
N ALA A 46 -5.59 -6.84 -8.89
CA ALA A 46 -5.54 -8.30 -8.96
C ALA A 46 -6.73 -8.97 -8.23
N VAL A 47 -7.26 -8.35 -7.17
CA VAL A 47 -8.45 -8.85 -6.47
C VAL A 47 -9.71 -8.55 -7.27
N GLU A 48 -9.83 -7.36 -7.86
CA GLU A 48 -10.95 -6.99 -8.72
C GLU A 48 -11.05 -7.90 -9.95
N LYS A 49 -9.92 -8.18 -10.62
CA LYS A 49 -9.88 -9.13 -11.73
C LYS A 49 -10.26 -10.55 -11.32
N LYS A 50 -9.83 -10.99 -10.11
CA LYS A 50 -10.25 -12.30 -9.58
C LYS A 50 -11.76 -12.34 -9.32
N ARG A 51 -12.34 -11.28 -8.75
CA ARG A 51 -13.80 -11.19 -8.57
C ARG A 51 -14.53 -11.26 -9.92
N GLN A 52 -14.08 -10.55 -10.95
CA GLN A 52 -14.70 -10.62 -12.28
C GLN A 52 -14.65 -12.00 -12.95
N CYS A 53 -13.58 -12.79 -12.75
CA CYS A 53 -13.51 -14.16 -13.30
C CYS A 53 -14.32 -15.20 -12.50
N SER A 54 -14.76 -14.91 -11.27
CA SER A 54 -15.55 -15.85 -10.46
C SER A 54 -17.07 -15.75 -10.66
N PHE A 55 -17.53 -14.81 -11.49
CA PHE A 55 -18.94 -14.66 -11.88
C PHE A 55 -19.25 -15.19 -13.30
N LYS A 56 -18.39 -16.07 -13.83
CA LYS A 56 -18.62 -16.74 -15.11
C LYS A 56 -18.72 -18.24 -14.93
#